data_AF-A0A7T4E289-F1
#
_entry.id   AF-A0A7T4E289-F1
#
_cell.length_a   1.000
_cell.length_b   1.000
_cell.length_c   1.000
_cell.angle_alpha   90.00
_cell.angle_beta   90.00
_cell.angle_gamma   90.00
#
_symmetry.space_group_name_H-M   'P 1'
#
loop_
_entity.id
_entity.type
_entity.pdbx_description
1 polymer ?
#
loop_
_entity_poly.entity_id
_entity_poly.type
_entity_poly.pdbx_seq_one_letter_code
_entity_poly.pdbx_strand_id
1 'polypeptide(L)'
;MRRFLVTHWMLPLAILVWAAFTITASIQQEPIKAALGLGALACACGLTWHFWKGYTAKAPSRAAPLQAAPVQRDSEGYWTHPAHPAFREGQEAEAAAWSHVQQLQTHIAYLESEAEDHPAAVAYWGDSGDSNISAWEPPRPEGEGWFVLSIHDTEYWGPVCIWVRRNGQPQGDA
;
A
#
# COMPACT_ATOMS: atom_id res chain seq x y z
N MET A 1 -34.06 -7.00 64.91
CA MET A 1 -35.49 -7.33 65.13
C MET A 1 -36.19 -7.22 63.79
N ARG A 2 -36.61 -8.35 63.18
CA ARG A 2 -38.03 -8.75 63.01
C ARG A 2 -38.88 -7.63 62.37
N ARG A 3 -39.62 -7.80 61.28
CA ARG A 3 -40.14 -8.98 60.58
C ARG A 3 -40.69 -8.55 59.22
N PHE A 4 -40.62 -9.47 58.28
CA PHE A 4 -41.36 -9.52 57.02
C PHE A 4 -42.87 -9.29 57.19
N LEU A 5 -43.48 -8.65 56.18
CA LEU A 5 -44.82 -8.98 55.73
C LEU A 5 -44.77 -9.24 54.22
N VAL A 6 -44.85 -10.53 53.94
CA VAL A 6 -45.12 -11.16 52.64
C VAL A 6 -46.63 -11.26 52.52
N THR A 7 -47.20 -10.79 51.41
CA THR A 7 -48.45 -11.27 50.80
C THR A 7 -48.43 -10.80 49.33
N HIS A 8 -47.82 -11.54 48.40
CA HIS A 8 -48.36 -12.70 47.66
C HIS A 8 -49.52 -12.32 46.73
N TRP A 9 -49.24 -12.14 45.43
CA TRP A 9 -50.17 -12.48 44.33
C TRP A 9 -49.38 -12.85 43.06
N MET A 10 -49.36 -14.16 42.76
CA MET A 10 -49.43 -14.80 41.43
C MET A 10 -48.26 -14.69 40.43
N LEU A 11 -47.48 -15.78 40.35
CA LEU A 11 -46.92 -16.35 39.10
C LEU A 11 -48.03 -17.16 38.37
N PRO A 12 -47.89 -17.69 37.12
CA PRO A 12 -46.84 -17.55 36.09
C PRO A 12 -47.40 -17.29 34.65
N LEU A 13 -46.56 -16.87 33.69
CA LEU A 13 -46.68 -17.27 32.26
C LEU A 13 -45.42 -16.86 31.48
N ALA A 14 -44.59 -17.86 31.20
CA ALA A 14 -43.80 -18.03 29.99
C ALA A 14 -43.53 -16.79 29.11
N ILE A 15 -42.36 -16.17 29.26
CA ILE A 15 -41.76 -15.35 28.18
C ILE A 15 -40.33 -15.84 27.94
N LEU A 16 -40.26 -16.75 26.98
CA LEU A 16 -39.12 -17.28 26.24
C LEU A 16 -38.25 -16.15 25.65
N VAL A 17 -37.36 -15.54 26.43
CA VAL A 17 -36.38 -14.57 25.88
C VAL A 17 -34.93 -14.84 26.33
N TRP A 18 -34.68 -15.89 27.11
CA TRP A 18 -33.33 -16.23 27.59
C TRP A 18 -32.95 -17.68 27.30
N ALA A 19 -32.75 -18.03 26.03
CA ALA A 19 -32.08 -19.27 25.60
C ALA A 19 -31.49 -19.17 24.17
N ALA A 20 -31.07 -17.97 23.73
CA ALA A 20 -30.39 -17.78 22.44
C ALA A 20 -28.93 -17.33 22.61
N PHE A 21 -28.46 -17.15 23.84
CA PHE A 21 -27.06 -16.86 24.12
C PHE A 21 -26.45 -18.00 24.92
N THR A 22 -25.38 -18.53 24.33
CA THR A 22 -24.43 -19.53 24.82
C THR A 22 -24.76 -20.98 24.46
N ILE A 23 -23.76 -21.59 23.78
CA ILE A 23 -23.55 -23.03 23.56
C ILE A 23 -24.34 -23.53 22.32
N THR A 24 -23.79 -23.52 21.10
CA THR A 24 -22.66 -24.38 20.71
C THR A 24 -22.13 -23.96 19.32
N ALA A 25 -20.81 -23.85 19.16
CA ALA A 25 -20.07 -24.17 17.92
C ALA A 25 -20.37 -23.39 16.62
N SER A 26 -20.02 -22.10 16.57
CA SER A 26 -19.57 -21.45 15.30
C SER A 26 -18.04 -21.59 15.11
N ILE A 27 -17.45 -22.64 15.66
CA ILE A 27 -16.06 -23.03 15.46
C ILE A 27 -16.07 -24.20 14.49
N GLN A 28 -15.52 -23.94 13.30
CA GLN A 28 -14.75 -24.85 12.44
C GLN A 28 -15.39 -26.19 12.03
N GLN A 29 -15.52 -26.36 10.71
CA GLN A 29 -15.02 -27.46 9.87
C GLN A 29 -16.01 -27.77 8.72
N GLU A 30 -15.49 -27.68 7.49
CA GLU A 30 -15.92 -28.34 6.23
C GLU A 30 -16.14 -29.87 6.45
N PRO A 31 -16.42 -30.81 5.48
CA PRO A 31 -16.59 -30.73 3.99
C PRO A 31 -17.60 -31.77 3.39
N ILE A 32 -18.44 -31.48 2.38
CA ILE A 32 -18.99 -32.58 1.51
C ILE A 32 -19.12 -32.17 0.03
N LYS A 33 -18.05 -32.49 -0.71
CA LYS A 33 -18.03 -33.26 -1.97
C LYS A 33 -19.25 -33.19 -2.91
N ALA A 34 -18.98 -32.67 -4.11
CA ALA A 34 -19.16 -33.33 -5.41
C ALA A 34 -20.34 -34.31 -5.56
N ALA A 35 -21.36 -33.91 -6.31
CA ALA A 35 -22.17 -34.81 -7.11
C ALA A 35 -22.83 -34.06 -8.28
N LEU A 36 -22.33 -34.34 -9.49
CA LEU A 36 -23.09 -34.53 -10.73
C LEU A 36 -24.25 -33.57 -11.02
N GLY A 37 -24.04 -32.72 -12.01
CA GLY A 37 -25.11 -31.92 -12.61
C GLY A 37 -24.72 -31.35 -13.95
N LEU A 38 -24.36 -32.22 -14.89
CA LEU A 38 -24.46 -31.92 -16.32
C LEU A 38 -25.88 -31.44 -16.61
N GLY A 39 -26.06 -30.12 -16.68
CA GLY A 39 -27.29 -29.46 -17.04
C GLY A 39 -27.03 -28.52 -18.20
N ALA A 40 -26.85 -29.09 -19.40
CA ALA A 40 -26.92 -28.33 -20.64
C ALA A 40 -28.34 -27.74 -20.76
N LEU A 41 -28.49 -26.48 -20.33
CA LEU A 41 -29.64 -25.66 -20.68
C LEU A 41 -29.45 -25.20 -22.12
N ALA A 42 -29.86 -26.05 -23.05
CA ALA A 42 -30.12 -25.66 -24.43
C ALA A 42 -31.35 -24.74 -24.43
N CYS A 43 -31.12 -23.43 -24.31
CA CYS A 43 -32.15 -22.43 -24.54
C CYS A 43 -32.33 -22.31 -26.07
N ALA A 44 -33.45 -22.84 -26.56
CA ALA A 44 -33.88 -22.69 -27.95
C ALA A 44 -34.39 -21.25 -28.19
N CYS A 45 -33.45 -20.30 -28.26
CA CYS A 45 -33.65 -19.01 -28.88
C CYS A 45 -32.62 -18.90 -30.01
N GLY A 46 -33.11 -18.99 -31.26
CA GLY A 46 -32.31 -18.88 -32.47
C GLY A 46 -31.80 -17.47 -32.72
N LEU A 47 -30.88 -17.00 -31.87
CA LEU A 47 -30.06 -15.83 -32.12
C LEU A 47 -28.60 -16.23 -31.96
N THR A 48 -27.95 -16.30 -33.12
CA THR A 48 -26.52 -16.31 -33.37
C THR A 48 -25.65 -16.13 -32.13
N TRP A 49 -24.80 -17.14 -31.92
CA TRP A 49 -23.61 -17.11 -31.09
C TRP A 49 -22.74 -15.90 -31.48
N HIS A 50 -23.05 -14.72 -30.97
CA HIS A 50 -22.04 -13.68 -30.84
C HIS A 50 -21.12 -14.16 -29.73
N PHE A 51 -20.13 -14.93 -30.17
CA PHE A 51 -18.79 -15.01 -29.61
C PHE A 51 -18.54 -13.79 -28.71
N TRP A 52 -18.79 -13.94 -27.42
CA TRP A 52 -18.08 -13.15 -26.43
C TRP A 52 -16.65 -13.64 -26.59
N LYS A 53 -15.90 -13.04 -27.52
CA LYS A 53 -14.44 -13.04 -27.45
C LYS A 53 -14.15 -12.53 -26.06
N GLY A 54 -13.83 -13.46 -25.17
CA GLY A 54 -13.44 -13.15 -23.81
C GLY A 54 -12.43 -12.03 -23.89
N TYR A 55 -12.81 -10.87 -23.35
CA TYR A 55 -11.83 -9.90 -22.90
C TYR A 55 -11.05 -10.62 -21.80
N THR A 56 -10.01 -11.35 -22.20
CA THR A 56 -8.93 -11.68 -21.29
C THR A 56 -8.35 -10.31 -20.94
N ALA A 57 -8.70 -9.79 -19.77
CA ALA A 57 -7.93 -8.72 -19.19
C ALA A 57 -6.48 -9.18 -19.25
N LYS A 58 -5.67 -8.50 -20.05
CA LYS A 58 -4.25 -8.81 -20.17
C LYS A 58 -3.69 -8.73 -18.76
N ALA A 59 -3.39 -9.87 -18.15
CA ALA A 59 -2.75 -9.90 -16.85
C ALA A 59 -1.53 -8.98 -16.95
N PRO A 60 -1.36 -8.01 -16.03
CA PRO A 60 -0.22 -7.11 -16.10
C PRO A 60 1.03 -7.97 -16.16
N SER A 61 1.82 -7.79 -17.23
CA SER A 61 3.11 -8.45 -17.35
C SER A 61 3.86 -8.14 -16.07
N ARG A 62 4.22 -9.18 -15.30
CA ARG A 62 4.96 -9.02 -14.04
C ARG A 62 6.29 -8.35 -14.41
N ALA A 63 6.35 -7.02 -14.29
CA ALA A 63 7.55 -6.27 -14.57
C ALA A 63 8.65 -6.83 -13.68
N ALA A 64 9.86 -6.97 -14.22
CA ALA A 64 11.00 -7.42 -13.43
C ALA A 64 11.11 -6.48 -12.21
N PRO A 65 11.28 -7.03 -11.00
CA PRO A 65 11.24 -6.21 -9.82
C PRO A 65 12.47 -5.28 -9.78
N LEU A 66 12.24 -4.02 -9.41
CA LEU A 66 13.23 -2.95 -9.35
C LEU A 66 14.43 -3.37 -8.50
N GLN A 67 15.64 -3.17 -9.03
CA GLN A 67 16.89 -3.44 -8.35
C GLN A 67 17.57 -2.09 -8.04
N ALA A 68 18.42 -2.06 -7.03
CA ALA A 68 19.24 -0.87 -6.78
C ALA A 68 20.16 -0.57 -7.99
N ALA A 69 20.36 0.72 -8.26
CA ALA A 69 21.28 1.20 -9.28
C ALA A 69 22.30 2.17 -8.65
N PRO A 70 23.52 2.29 -9.23
CA PRO A 70 24.46 3.32 -8.82
C PRO A 70 23.83 4.71 -8.98
N VAL A 71 23.85 5.49 -7.91
CA VAL A 71 23.35 6.87 -7.91
C VAL A 71 24.43 7.76 -8.57
N GLN A 72 24.09 8.35 -9.72
CA GLN A 72 24.99 9.21 -10.49
C GLN A 72 24.33 10.58 -10.65
N ARG A 73 24.49 11.43 -9.64
CA ARG A 73 23.86 12.76 -9.62
C ARG A 73 24.41 13.64 -10.74
N ASP A 74 23.55 14.49 -11.27
CA ASP A 74 23.96 15.55 -12.19
C ASP A 74 24.73 16.68 -11.45
N SER A 75 25.09 17.74 -12.18
CA SER A 75 25.85 18.87 -11.62
C SER A 75 25.12 19.62 -10.51
N GLU A 76 23.79 19.51 -10.48
CA GLU A 76 22.92 20.19 -9.52
C GLU A 76 22.57 19.28 -8.33
N GLY A 77 23.00 18.01 -8.34
CA GLY A 77 22.75 17.07 -7.26
C GLY A 77 21.43 16.29 -7.39
N TYR A 78 20.79 16.31 -8.56
CA TYR A 78 19.57 15.54 -8.82
C TYR A 78 19.89 14.21 -9.51
N TRP A 79 18.97 13.26 -9.36
CA TRP A 79 19.09 11.96 -10.00
C TRP A 79 17.75 11.24 -10.02
N THR A 80 17.47 10.49 -11.09
CA THR A 80 16.32 9.58 -11.13
C THR A 80 16.78 8.20 -11.54
N HIS A 81 16.29 7.18 -10.83
CA HIS A 81 16.59 5.80 -11.13
C HIS A 81 16.21 5.47 -12.58
N PRO A 82 17.09 4.83 -13.39
CA PRO A 82 16.88 4.65 -14.83
C PRO A 82 15.66 3.80 -15.20
N ALA A 83 15.22 2.95 -14.27
CA ALA A 83 14.00 2.13 -14.42
C ALA A 83 12.75 2.75 -13.75
N HIS A 84 12.86 3.95 -13.17
CA HIS A 84 11.70 4.69 -12.65
C HIS A 84 10.95 5.34 -13.84
N PRO A 85 9.66 5.08 -14.02
CA PRO A 85 8.89 5.73 -15.09
C PRO A 85 8.83 7.24 -14.88
N ALA A 86 8.88 8.00 -15.97
CA ALA A 86 8.66 9.44 -15.94
C ALA A 86 7.16 9.74 -15.82
N PHE A 87 6.68 9.82 -14.59
CA PHE A 87 5.31 10.28 -14.31
C PHE A 87 5.23 11.80 -14.49
N ARG A 88 4.10 12.27 -15.02
CA ARG A 88 3.78 13.69 -15.15
C ARG A 88 2.87 14.13 -14.00
N GLU A 89 2.75 15.44 -13.82
CA GLU A 89 1.73 16.03 -12.96
C GLU A 89 0.34 15.44 -13.27
N GLY A 90 -0.41 15.04 -12.23
CA GLY A 90 -1.72 14.41 -12.36
C GLY A 90 -1.68 12.89 -12.58
N GLN A 91 -0.51 12.25 -12.55
CA GLN A 91 -0.34 10.80 -12.68
C GLN A 91 0.01 10.09 -11.36
N GLU A 92 -0.47 10.63 -10.24
CA GLU A 92 -0.18 10.11 -8.90
C GLU A 92 -0.74 8.69 -8.72
N ALA A 93 -1.89 8.39 -9.34
CA ALA A 93 -2.51 7.08 -9.30
C ALA A 93 -1.67 6.02 -10.03
N GLU A 94 -1.10 6.36 -11.18
CA GLU A 94 -0.21 5.50 -11.96
C GLU A 94 1.11 5.27 -11.22
N ALA A 95 1.68 6.31 -10.60
CA ALA A 95 2.87 6.20 -9.78
C ALA A 95 2.66 5.28 -8.57
N ALA A 96 1.53 5.43 -7.88
CA ALA A 96 1.14 4.56 -6.78
C ALA A 96 0.91 3.11 -7.23
N ALA A 97 0.22 2.90 -8.36
CA ALA A 97 -0.03 1.58 -8.92
C ALA A 97 1.27 0.88 -9.33
N TRP A 98 2.20 1.59 -9.96
CA TRP A 98 3.52 1.06 -10.30
C TRP A 98 4.29 0.66 -9.05
N SER A 99 4.34 1.54 -8.03
CA SER A 99 5.04 1.26 -6.77
C SER A 99 4.48 0.04 -6.05
N HIS A 100 3.15 -0.13 -6.07
CA HIS A 100 2.46 -1.29 -5.52
C HIS A 100 2.81 -2.59 -6.28
N VAL A 101 2.83 -2.56 -7.62
CA VAL A 101 3.26 -3.70 -8.45
C VAL A 101 4.72 -4.08 -8.18
N GLN A 102 5.58 -3.09 -7.92
CA GLN A 102 6.98 -3.29 -7.55
C GLN A 102 7.19 -3.77 -6.10
N GLN A 103 6.12 -3.79 -5.29
CA GLN A 103 6.15 -4.16 -3.86
C GLN A 103 7.15 -3.32 -3.05
N LEU A 104 7.17 -2.02 -3.30
CA LEU A 104 8.09 -1.08 -2.66
C LEU A 104 7.48 -0.50 -1.38
N GLN A 105 8.31 -0.38 -0.35
CA GLN A 105 8.13 0.55 0.76
C GLN A 105 8.92 1.82 0.44
N THR A 106 8.33 2.98 0.71
CA THR A 106 8.92 4.29 0.44
C THR A 106 9.21 5.03 1.75
N HIS A 107 10.30 5.79 1.77
CA HIS A 107 10.61 6.80 2.78
C HIS A 107 11.09 8.06 2.07
N ILE A 108 10.73 9.23 2.58
CA ILE A 108 11.07 10.53 1.97
C ILE A 108 11.95 11.29 2.95
N ALA A 109 13.15 11.66 2.50
CA ALA A 109 13.97 12.66 3.16
C ALA A 109 13.74 14.02 2.48
N TYR A 110 13.64 15.07 3.28
CA TYR A 110 13.40 16.43 2.81
C TYR A 110 14.65 17.27 3.10
N LEU A 111 15.13 18.03 2.12
CA LEU A 111 16.20 19.00 2.37
C LEU A 111 15.78 20.02 3.43
N GLU A 112 14.46 20.32 3.51
CA GLU A 112 13.88 21.25 4.49
C GLU A 112 14.04 20.77 5.94
N SER A 113 14.33 19.48 6.14
CA SER A 113 14.61 18.92 7.47
C SER A 113 16.08 19.07 7.90
N GLU A 114 16.97 19.50 7.01
CA GLU A 114 18.34 19.85 7.37
C GLU A 114 18.39 21.15 8.18
N ALA A 115 19.52 21.40 8.84
CA ALA A 115 19.73 22.68 9.52
C ALA A 115 19.72 23.85 8.52
N GLU A 116 19.23 25.02 8.93
CA GLU A 116 19.17 26.22 8.07
C GLU A 116 20.55 26.65 7.56
N ASP A 117 21.62 26.35 8.31
CA ASP A 117 23.01 26.62 7.94
C ASP A 117 23.66 25.49 7.12
N HIS A 118 22.91 24.44 6.77
CA HIS A 118 23.38 23.36 5.91
C HIS A 118 23.74 23.93 4.52
N PRO A 119 24.92 23.60 3.94
CA PRO A 119 25.38 24.22 2.70
C PRO A 119 24.38 24.13 1.53
N ALA A 120 23.71 22.99 1.37
CA ALA A 120 22.68 22.83 0.35
C ALA A 120 21.38 23.60 0.65
N ALA A 121 21.01 23.77 1.92
CA ALA A 121 19.84 24.57 2.30
C ALA A 121 20.12 26.06 2.05
N VAL A 122 21.32 26.53 2.39
CA VAL A 122 21.78 27.90 2.10
C VAL A 122 21.87 28.14 0.60
N ALA A 123 22.39 27.20 -0.19
CA ALA A 123 22.43 27.34 -1.64
C ALA A 123 21.02 27.51 -2.22
N TYR A 124 20.12 26.60 -1.85
CA TYR A 124 18.75 26.49 -2.37
C TYR A 124 17.82 27.65 -1.96
N TRP A 125 17.76 27.97 -0.67
CA TRP A 125 16.85 29.00 -0.13
C TRP A 125 17.52 30.35 0.14
N GLY A 126 18.84 30.43 0.05
CA GLY A 126 19.56 31.68 0.25
C GLY A 126 19.44 32.66 -0.91
N ASP A 127 19.99 33.85 -0.72
CA ASP A 127 19.92 34.95 -1.68
C ASP A 127 20.69 34.68 -3.00
N SER A 128 21.45 33.57 -3.07
CA SER A 128 22.17 33.15 -4.27
C SER A 128 21.24 32.72 -5.40
N GLY A 129 20.01 32.27 -5.08
CA GLY A 129 19.10 31.69 -6.06
C GLY A 129 19.68 30.44 -6.76
N ASP A 130 20.49 29.68 -6.04
CA ASP A 130 21.21 28.51 -6.57
C ASP A 130 20.41 27.24 -6.29
N SER A 131 19.91 26.56 -7.32
CA SER A 131 19.19 25.28 -7.14
C SER A 131 20.10 24.09 -6.78
N ASN A 132 21.41 24.31 -6.66
CA ASN A 132 22.38 23.25 -6.48
C ASN A 132 22.30 22.62 -5.08
N ILE A 133 21.92 21.34 -5.05
CA ILE A 133 21.85 20.50 -3.85
C ILE A 133 22.95 19.44 -3.80
N SER A 134 24.01 19.56 -4.61
CA SER A 134 25.09 18.56 -4.68
C SER A 134 25.81 18.34 -3.34
N ALA A 135 25.78 19.34 -2.45
CA ALA A 135 26.31 19.24 -1.10
C ALA A 135 25.40 18.47 -0.12
N TRP A 136 24.17 18.16 -0.49
CA TRP A 136 23.23 17.41 0.36
C TRP A 136 23.45 15.92 0.25
N GLU A 137 23.73 15.24 1.36
CA GLU A 137 23.71 13.78 1.46
C GLU A 137 22.44 13.35 2.19
N PRO A 138 21.38 12.92 1.48
CA PRO A 138 20.10 12.62 2.12
C PRO A 138 20.25 11.52 3.16
N PRO A 139 19.69 11.68 4.37
CA PRO A 139 19.79 10.67 5.42
C PRO A 139 19.15 9.36 4.96
N ARG A 140 19.93 8.27 5.00
CA ARG A 140 19.43 6.93 4.69
C ARG A 140 18.53 6.45 5.85
N PRO A 141 17.33 5.91 5.58
CA PRO A 141 16.45 5.43 6.63
C PRO A 141 17.04 4.20 7.34
N GLU A 142 16.60 3.98 8.58
CA GLU A 142 17.00 2.81 9.37
C GLU A 142 16.57 1.48 8.72
N GLY A 143 17.39 0.45 8.92
CA GLY A 143 17.22 -0.87 8.35
C GLY A 143 17.97 -1.08 7.03
N GLU A 144 17.85 -2.30 6.52
CA GLU A 144 18.55 -2.74 5.31
C GLU A 144 17.69 -2.65 4.05
N GLY A 145 18.35 -2.77 2.89
CA GLY A 145 17.70 -2.86 1.59
C GLY A 145 17.18 -1.55 1.02
N TRP A 146 17.44 -0.41 1.67
CA TRP A 146 17.12 0.92 1.15
C TRP A 146 18.07 1.32 0.02
N PHE A 147 17.50 1.80 -1.07
CA PHE A 147 18.21 2.44 -2.17
C PHE A 147 17.42 3.63 -2.69
N VAL A 148 18.10 4.56 -3.35
CA VAL A 148 17.48 5.78 -3.88
C VAL A 148 16.63 5.43 -5.11
N LEU A 149 15.41 5.96 -5.16
CA LEU A 149 14.54 5.95 -6.33
C LEU A 149 14.70 7.25 -7.13
N SER A 150 14.67 8.39 -6.45
CA SER A 150 14.86 9.69 -7.09
C SER A 150 15.25 10.75 -6.08
N ILE A 151 15.95 11.76 -6.58
CA ILE A 151 16.28 13.01 -5.92
C ILE A 151 15.84 14.09 -6.90
N HIS A 152 14.81 14.84 -6.53
CA HIS A 152 14.16 15.81 -7.40
C HIS A 152 13.63 16.98 -6.58
N ASP A 153 13.44 18.11 -7.24
CA ASP A 153 12.72 19.23 -6.66
C ASP A 153 11.20 19.00 -6.73
N THR A 154 10.50 19.43 -5.68
CA THR A 154 9.03 19.41 -5.59
C THR A 154 8.42 20.81 -5.75
N GLU A 155 9.21 21.77 -6.25
CA GLU A 155 8.90 23.17 -6.49
C GLU A 155 8.58 23.95 -5.21
N TYR A 156 7.49 23.59 -4.53
CA TYR A 156 6.98 24.32 -3.37
C TYR A 156 7.60 23.88 -2.05
N TRP A 157 7.80 22.57 -1.86
CA TRP A 157 8.40 22.01 -0.64
C TRP A 157 9.91 21.82 -0.77
N GLY A 158 10.46 22.22 -1.92
CA GLY A 158 11.87 22.11 -2.25
C GLY A 158 12.32 20.67 -2.52
N PRO A 159 13.63 20.43 -2.44
CA PRO A 159 14.23 19.17 -2.83
C PRO A 159 13.95 18.02 -1.88
N VAL A 160 13.65 16.85 -2.45
CA VAL A 160 13.40 15.60 -1.73
C VAL A 160 14.24 14.46 -2.27
N CYS A 161 14.49 13.48 -1.41
CA CYS A 161 15.08 12.18 -1.77
C CYS A 161 14.10 11.07 -1.40
N ILE A 162 13.68 10.32 -2.42
CA ILE A 162 12.80 9.17 -2.28
C ILE A 162 13.65 7.92 -2.13
N TRP A 163 13.66 7.36 -0.94
CA TRP A 163 14.23 6.06 -0.63
C TRP A 163 13.18 4.97 -0.81
N VAL A 164 13.57 3.84 -1.40
CA VAL A 164 12.73 2.67 -1.51
C VAL A 164 13.44 1.41 -1.08
N ARG A 165 12.67 0.45 -0.57
CA ARG A 165 13.12 -0.94 -0.34
C ARG A 165 11.99 -1.91 -0.69
N ARG A 166 12.30 -3.19 -0.85
CA ARG A 166 11.26 -4.20 -1.09
C ARG A 166 10.57 -4.64 0.20
N ASN A 167 9.27 -4.83 0.12
CA ASN A 167 8.49 -5.51 1.14
C ASN A 167 8.97 -6.97 1.26
N GLY A 168 9.44 -7.38 2.44
CA GLY A 168 9.83 -8.77 2.73
C GLY A 168 11.31 -9.14 2.55
N GLN A 169 12.22 -8.17 2.45
CA GLN A 169 13.63 -8.47 2.74
C GLN A 169 13.77 -8.70 4.26
N PRO A 170 14.39 -9.82 4.70
CA PRO A 170 14.70 -10.01 6.11
C PRO A 170 15.54 -8.82 6.57
N GLN A 171 15.15 -8.21 7.68
CA GLN A 171 16.00 -7.27 8.40
C GLN A 171 17.24 -8.07 8.81
N GLY A 172 18.38 -7.83 8.16
CA GLY A 172 19.63 -8.51 8.48
C GLY A 172 20.06 -8.12 9.88
N ASP A 173 19.80 -9.02 10.82
CA ASP A 173 20.45 -9.01 12.11
C ASP A 173 21.87 -9.57 11.89
N ALA A 174 22.88 -8.70 11.97
CA ALA A 174 24.29 -9.05 12.02
C ALA A 174 24.89 -8.59 13.36
#